data_AF-A0A0F9M1D1-F1
#
_entry.id   AF-A0A0F9M1D1-F1
#
_cell.length_a   1.000
_cell.length_b   1.000
_cell.length_c   1.000
_cell.angle_alpha   90.00
_cell.angle_beta   90.00
_cell.angle_gamma   90.00
#
_symmetry.space_group_name_H-M   'P 1'
#
loop_
_entity.id
_entity.type
_entity.pdbx_description
1 polymer ?
#
loop_
_entity_poly.entity_id
_entity_poly.type
_entity_poly.pdbx_seq_one_letter_code
_entity_poly.pdbx_strand_id
1 'polypeptide(L)'
;MNLMSFAGAFSPVARNEFFAKGKKYFAIQIFLPEKKRDKMLNELWDSLTEETWLEVAPVEVMQLQFSQKRAKKFQDAEEQADAYIKRRPKMIEYRELILQRMKEYRQKNGLMV
;
A
#
# COMPACT_ATOMS: atom_id res chain seq x y z
N MET A 1 14.19 -1.28 -5.39
CA MET A 1 13.95 0.15 -5.70
C MET A 1 14.05 0.90 -4.37
N ASN A 2 14.92 1.92 -4.27
CA ASN A 2 15.26 2.61 -3.02
C ASN A 2 14.36 3.86 -2.84
N LEU A 3 13.94 4.18 -1.61
CA LEU A 3 13.06 5.34 -1.30
C LEU A 3 13.58 6.67 -1.84
N MET A 4 14.89 6.79 -1.98
CA MET A 4 15.57 7.97 -2.51
C MET A 4 15.13 8.33 -3.94
N SER A 5 14.64 7.37 -4.74
CA SER A 5 14.23 7.60 -6.12
C SER A 5 12.88 8.34 -6.25
N PHE A 6 12.07 8.40 -5.19
CA PHE A 6 10.77 9.08 -5.19
C PHE A 6 10.83 10.50 -4.63
N ALA A 7 11.92 10.88 -3.97
CA ALA A 7 12.04 12.21 -3.38
C ALA A 7 11.85 13.31 -4.44
N GLY A 8 12.35 13.13 -5.66
CA GLY A 8 12.17 14.10 -6.75
C GLY A 8 10.74 14.24 -7.30
N ALA A 9 9.84 13.30 -7.02
CA ALA A 9 8.46 13.30 -7.53
C ALA A 9 7.45 13.93 -6.57
N PHE A 10 7.81 14.12 -5.31
CA PHE A 10 6.94 14.72 -4.31
C PHE A 10 7.17 16.22 -4.15
N SER A 11 6.08 16.95 -3.88
CA SER A 11 6.13 18.33 -3.43
C SER A 11 6.99 18.45 -2.16
N PRO A 12 7.61 19.62 -1.89
CA PRO A 12 8.40 19.80 -0.68
C PRO A 12 7.62 19.49 0.61
N VAL A 13 6.32 19.78 0.63
CA VAL A 13 5.41 19.52 1.76
C VAL A 13 5.22 18.01 1.93
N ALA A 14 4.80 17.31 0.88
CA ALA A 14 4.59 15.87 0.93
C ALA A 14 5.88 15.10 1.23
N ARG A 15 7.00 15.56 0.67
CA ARG A 15 8.34 15.01 0.95
C ARG A 15 8.68 15.11 2.44
N ASN A 16 8.53 16.30 3.03
CA ASN A 16 8.87 16.51 4.44
C ASN A 16 7.96 15.72 5.38
N GLU A 17 6.65 15.72 5.10
CA GLU A 17 5.69 14.98 5.92
C GLU A 17 5.91 13.45 5.80
N PHE A 18 6.15 12.96 4.58
CA PHE A 18 6.45 11.55 4.33
C PHE A 18 7.78 11.14 4.97
N PHE A 19 8.85 11.94 4.89
CA PHE A 19 10.12 11.62 5.56
C PHE A 19 9.99 11.63 7.08
N ALA A 20 9.28 12.60 7.65
CA ALA A 20 9.01 12.66 9.09
C ALA A 20 8.29 11.40 9.58
N LYS A 21 7.36 10.89 8.76
CA LYS A 21 6.57 9.68 9.04
C LYS A 21 7.22 8.38 8.55
N GLY A 22 8.25 8.47 7.69
CA GLY A 22 8.86 7.34 7.00
C GLY A 22 9.54 6.35 7.93
N LYS A 23 10.24 6.82 8.98
CA LYS A 23 10.82 5.92 10.00
C LYS A 23 9.74 5.10 10.71
N LYS A 24 8.60 5.74 11.02
CA LYS A 24 7.45 5.07 11.65
C LYS A 24 6.80 4.08 10.68
N TYR A 25 6.64 4.45 9.42
CA TYR A 25 6.16 3.56 8.35
C TYR A 25 7.00 2.29 8.23
N PHE A 26 8.33 2.41 8.13
CA PHE A 26 9.23 1.26 8.05
C PHE A 26 9.14 0.38 9.28
N ALA A 27 9.14 0.98 10.46
CA ALA A 27 9.04 0.22 11.71
C ALA A 27 7.73 -0.57 11.78
N ILE A 28 6.62 0.02 11.35
CA ILE A 28 5.31 -0.65 11.29
C ILE A 28 5.32 -1.82 10.30
N GLN A 29 5.90 -1.66 9.11
CA GLN A 29 5.94 -2.70 8.08
C GLN A 29 6.81 -3.91 8.48
N ILE A 30 7.97 -3.65 9.10
CA ILE A 30 8.99 -4.68 9.38
C ILE A 30 8.71 -5.41 10.70
N PHE A 31 8.34 -4.69 11.76
CA PHE A 31 8.38 -5.23 13.12
C PHE A 31 7.02 -5.58 13.71
N LEU A 32 5.91 -5.14 13.09
CA LEU A 32 4.59 -5.37 13.66
C LEU A 32 3.87 -6.59 13.07
N PRO A 33 3.20 -7.39 13.92
CA PRO A 33 2.34 -8.46 13.45
C PRO A 33 1.15 -7.88 12.68
N GLU A 34 0.65 -8.64 11.70
CA GLU A 34 -0.30 -8.18 10.69
C GLU A 34 -1.50 -7.38 11.21
N LYS A 35 -2.19 -7.86 12.25
CA LYS A 35 -3.34 -7.14 12.83
C LYS A 35 -2.98 -5.77 13.40
N LYS A 36 -1.82 -5.66 14.08
CA LYS A 36 -1.33 -4.39 14.64
C LYS A 36 -0.79 -3.48 13.55
N ARG A 37 -0.11 -4.06 12.55
CA ARG A 37 0.40 -3.35 11.39
C ARG A 37 -0.71 -2.66 10.62
N ASP A 38 -1.77 -3.37 10.26
CA ASP A 38 -2.86 -2.80 9.45
C ASP A 38 -3.53 -1.63 10.18
N LYS A 39 -3.78 -1.75 11.49
CA LYS A 39 -4.30 -0.66 12.32
C LYS A 39 -3.36 0.56 12.33
N MET A 40 -2.07 0.36 12.62
CA MET A 40 -1.12 1.47 12.73
C MET A 40 -0.80 2.12 11.38
N LEU A 41 -0.87 1.37 10.28
CA LEU A 41 -0.75 1.95 8.93
C LEU A 41 -1.95 2.84 8.61
N ASN A 42 -3.18 2.42 8.94
CA ASN A 42 -4.35 3.27 8.76
C ASN A 42 -4.23 4.55 9.57
N GLU A 43 -3.89 4.48 10.86
CA GLU A 43 -3.66 5.68 11.69
C GLU A 43 -2.58 6.60 11.10
N LEU A 44 -1.52 6.02 10.53
CA LEU A 44 -0.48 6.79 9.86
C LEU A 44 -1.01 7.50 8.61
N TRP A 45 -1.76 6.82 7.78
CA TRP A 45 -2.36 7.36 6.56
C TRP A 45 -3.46 8.38 6.82
N ASP A 46 -4.24 8.19 7.87
CA ASP A 46 -5.25 9.14 8.33
C ASP A 46 -4.62 10.41 8.89
N SER A 47 -3.41 10.31 9.44
CA SER A 47 -2.67 11.48 9.91
C SER A 47 -2.07 12.34 8.79
N LEU A 48 -2.01 11.84 7.55
CA LEU A 48 -1.46 12.61 6.42
C LEU A 48 -2.43 13.68 5.96
N THR A 49 -1.89 14.84 5.59
CA THR A 49 -2.64 15.86 4.83
C THR A 49 -3.16 15.27 3.52
N GLU A 50 -4.26 15.82 3.00
CA GLU A 50 -4.87 15.36 1.75
C GLU A 50 -3.91 15.49 0.56
N GLU A 51 -3.20 16.62 0.46
CA GLU A 51 -2.16 16.85 -0.55
C GLU A 51 -1.07 15.77 -0.50
N THR A 52 -0.54 15.47 0.70
CA THR A 52 0.48 14.43 0.87
C THR A 52 -0.07 13.04 0.56
N TRP A 53 -1.32 12.76 0.95
CA TRP A 53 -1.97 11.49 0.68
C TRP A 53 -2.07 11.23 -0.83
N LEU A 54 -2.54 12.21 -1.60
CA LEU A 54 -2.72 12.09 -3.06
C LEU A 54 -1.41 11.79 -3.78
N GLU A 55 -0.29 12.34 -3.30
CA GLU A 55 1.03 12.08 -3.85
C GLU A 55 1.58 10.69 -3.44
N VAL A 56 1.37 10.29 -2.18
CA VAL A 56 1.97 9.07 -1.60
C VAL A 56 1.19 7.80 -1.94
N ALA A 57 -0.14 7.88 -2.02
CA ALA A 57 -1.00 6.70 -2.18
C ALA A 57 -0.71 5.90 -3.46
N PRO A 58 -0.51 6.52 -4.65
CA PRO A 58 -0.09 5.78 -5.85
C PRO A 58 1.21 5.00 -5.64
N VAL A 59 2.18 5.59 -4.94
CA VAL A 59 3.48 4.97 -4.66
C VAL A 59 3.32 3.78 -3.72
N GLU A 60 2.51 3.90 -2.66
CA GLU A 60 2.18 2.79 -1.76
C GLU A 60 1.50 1.64 -2.52
N VAL A 61 0.57 1.94 -3.43
CA VAL A 61 -0.10 0.93 -4.27
C VAL A 61 0.91 0.22 -5.19
N MET A 62 1.85 0.95 -5.78
CA MET A 62 2.91 0.36 -6.61
C MET A 62 3.86 -0.53 -5.80
N GLN A 63 4.09 -0.19 -4.53
CA GLN A 63 4.97 -0.91 -3.61
C GLN A 63 4.27 -2.04 -2.85
N LEU A 64 3.00 -2.35 -3.14
CA LEU A 64 2.29 -3.45 -2.51
C LEU A 64 3.09 -4.74 -2.59
N GLN A 65 3.50 -5.22 -1.42
CA GLN A 65 4.15 -6.51 -1.29
C GLN A 65 3.07 -7.59 -1.15
N PHE A 66 2.98 -8.43 -2.17
CA PHE A 66 2.06 -9.56 -2.17
C PHE A 66 2.77 -10.84 -1.73
N SER A 67 2.06 -11.67 -0.97
CA SER A 67 2.50 -13.00 -0.56
C SER A 67 1.67 -14.06 -1.28
N GLN A 68 2.31 -15.05 -1.89
CA GLN A 68 1.60 -16.13 -2.57
C GLN A 68 0.67 -16.88 -1.60
N LYS A 69 1.13 -17.14 -0.37
CA LYS A 69 0.34 -17.77 0.69
C LYS A 69 -0.94 -17.00 0.99
N ARG A 70 -0.89 -15.68 0.93
CA ARG A 70 -2.05 -14.82 1.14
C ARG A 70 -2.95 -14.77 -0.08
N ALA A 71 -2.38 -14.65 -1.27
CA ALA A 71 -3.13 -14.59 -2.53
C ALA A 71 -3.96 -15.87 -2.74
N LYS A 72 -3.42 -17.05 -2.41
CA LYS A 72 -4.13 -18.34 -2.47
C LYS A 72 -5.34 -18.47 -1.53
N LYS A 73 -5.53 -17.54 -0.59
CA LYS A 73 -6.73 -17.52 0.27
C LYS A 73 -7.96 -16.95 -0.43
N PHE A 74 -7.76 -16.30 -1.57
CA PHE A 74 -8.81 -15.64 -2.33
C PHE A 74 -8.98 -16.35 -3.66
N GLN A 75 -10.24 -16.46 -4.09
CA GLN A 75 -10.63 -17.10 -5.33
C GLN A 75 -9.96 -16.42 -6.54
N ASP A 76 -10.00 -15.08 -6.59
CA ASP A 76 -9.50 -14.27 -7.70
C ASP A 76 -8.85 -12.96 -7.21
N ALA A 77 -8.36 -12.14 -8.14
CA ALA A 77 -7.78 -10.84 -7.85
C ALA A 77 -8.81 -9.82 -7.30
N GLU A 78 -10.08 -9.94 -7.67
CA GLU A 78 -11.12 -8.99 -7.26
C GLU A 78 -11.45 -9.16 -5.78
N GLU A 79 -11.68 -10.39 -5.34
CA GLU A 79 -11.89 -10.72 -3.93
C GLU A 79 -10.68 -10.31 -3.08
N GLN A 80 -9.46 -10.53 -3.62
CA GLN A 80 -8.24 -10.11 -2.96
C GLN A 80 -8.13 -8.57 -2.85
N ALA A 81 -8.54 -7.84 -3.87
CA ALA A 81 -8.52 -6.36 -3.89
C ALA A 81 -9.53 -5.79 -2.91
N ASP A 82 -10.75 -6.32 -2.89
CA ASP A 82 -11.80 -5.90 -1.95
C ASP A 82 -11.41 -6.20 -0.50
N ALA A 83 -10.79 -7.35 -0.25
CA ALA A 83 -10.25 -7.68 1.07
C ALA A 83 -9.08 -6.76 1.49
N TYR A 84 -8.34 -6.20 0.54
CA TYR A 84 -7.32 -5.18 0.83
C TYR A 84 -7.97 -3.83 1.18
N ILE A 85 -8.92 -3.36 0.36
CA ILE A 85 -9.61 -2.08 0.57
C ILE A 85 -10.41 -2.08 1.87
N LYS A 86 -11.07 -3.19 2.20
CA LYS A 86 -11.77 -3.35 3.48
C LYS A 86 -10.87 -3.11 4.69
N ARG A 87 -9.57 -3.44 4.57
CA ARG A 87 -8.57 -3.21 5.62
C ARG A 87 -7.95 -1.82 5.55
N ARG A 88 -8.07 -1.12 4.41
CA ARG A 88 -7.54 0.23 4.18
C ARG A 88 -8.54 1.09 3.40
N PRO A 89 -9.63 1.55 4.05
CA PRO A 89 -10.74 2.20 3.34
C PRO A 89 -10.34 3.43 2.53
N LYS A 90 -9.34 4.21 2.99
CA LYS A 90 -8.83 5.40 2.29
C LYS A 90 -8.25 5.09 0.91
N MET A 91 -7.89 3.82 0.63
CA MET A 91 -7.36 3.37 -0.66
C MET A 91 -8.43 3.09 -1.71
N ILE A 92 -9.71 3.33 -1.43
CA ILE A 92 -10.82 2.96 -2.33
C ILE A 92 -10.74 3.65 -3.69
N GLU A 93 -10.25 4.89 -3.73
CA GLU A 93 -10.06 5.66 -4.97
C GLU A 93 -8.99 5.04 -5.89
N TYR A 94 -8.12 4.19 -5.33
CA TYR A 94 -7.07 3.47 -6.06
C TYR A 94 -7.43 2.01 -6.32
N ARG A 95 -8.71 1.61 -6.15
CA ARG A 95 -9.15 0.22 -6.31
C ARG A 95 -8.71 -0.40 -7.62
N GLU A 96 -8.88 0.32 -8.73
CA GLU A 96 -8.53 -0.21 -10.05
C GLU A 96 -7.03 -0.49 -10.18
N LEU A 97 -6.19 0.43 -9.71
CA LEU A 97 -4.75 0.24 -9.69
C LEU A 97 -4.34 -0.92 -8.79
N ILE A 98 -4.98 -1.06 -7.61
CA ILE A 98 -4.74 -2.20 -6.70
C ILE A 98 -5.11 -3.52 -7.38
N LEU A 99 -6.28 -3.57 -8.04
CA LEU A 99 -6.75 -4.74 -8.76
C LEU A 99 -5.78 -5.12 -9.89
N GLN A 100 -5.35 -4.14 -10.68
CA GLN A 100 -4.36 -4.36 -11.74
C GLN A 100 -3.07 -4.97 -11.17
N ARG A 101 -2.53 -4.41 -10.08
CA ARG A 101 -1.32 -4.93 -9.42
C ARG A 101 -1.50 -6.36 -8.91
N MET A 102 -2.68 -6.70 -8.41
CA MET A 102 -3.00 -8.06 -7.97
C MET A 102 -3.13 -9.03 -9.15
N LYS A 103 -3.76 -8.63 -10.27
CA LYS A 103 -3.82 -9.42 -11.50
C LYS A 103 -2.41 -9.71 -12.04
N GLU A 104 -1.56 -8.67 -12.15
CA GLU A 104 -0.16 -8.81 -12.56
C GLU A 104 0.60 -9.79 -11.65
N TYR A 105 0.42 -9.65 -10.34
CA TYR A 105 1.05 -10.56 -9.38
C TYR A 105 0.56 -12.00 -9.53
N ARG A 106 -0.75 -12.23 -9.61
CA ARG A 106 -1.34 -13.56 -9.72
C ARG A 106 -0.92 -14.23 -11.02
N GLN A 107 -0.97 -13.52 -12.15
CA GLN A 107 -0.47 -13.99 -13.45
C GLN A 107 1.01 -14.38 -13.38
N LYS A 108 1.87 -13.51 -12.83
CA LYS A 108 3.32 -13.80 -12.69
C LYS A 108 3.61 -15.04 -11.85
N ASN A 109 2.72 -15.40 -10.92
CA ASN A 109 2.91 -16.51 -9.99
C ASN A 109 2.03 -17.73 -10.32
N GLY A 110 1.38 -17.77 -11.49
CA GLY A 110 0.55 -18.89 -11.92
C GLY A 110 -0.66 -19.15 -11.01
N LEU A 111 -1.22 -18.09 -10.40
CA LEU A 111 -2.45 -18.15 -9.61
C LEU A 111 -3.64 -17.84 -10.54
N MET A 112 -4.82 -18.42 -10.27
CA MET A 112 -6.06 -18.05 -10.99
C MET A 112 -6.23 -16.53 -10.93
N VAL A 113 -6.33 -15.87 -12.09
CA VAL A 113 -6.41 -14.40 -12.20
C VAL A 113 -7.69 -13.90 -11.56
#